data_AF-A0A8B8BWP6-F1
#
_entry.id   AF-A0A8B8BWP6-F1
#
_cell.length_a   1.000
_cell.length_b   1.000
_cell.length_c   1.000
_cell.angle_alpha   90.00
_cell.angle_beta   90.00
_cell.angle_gamma   90.00
#
_symmetry.space_group_name_H-M   'P 1'
#
loop_
_entity.id
_entity.type
_entity.pdbx_description
1 polymer ?
#
loop_
_entity_poly.entity_id
_entity_poly.type
_entity_poly.pdbx_seq_one_letter_code
_entity_poly.pdbx_strand_id
1 'polypeptide(L)'
;MRNCSGGVQCDHVTGTCPNGCDPGMNGDECDRECSNNTYGMECKELCGNCSNGEPCHHVDGTCANGCDAGIYGEKCDKECSNNTYGVECKELCGKCSNGEPCHHEDGSCPSGCNAGAYGVTCKESCGNCSNGEPCNDVDGSCRYGCDVGVYGKTCDEACQPGRYGINCAKPCGPKCQGCNRFTGVCEFGCLPGWTGPSCEKRSNDMFILRLSY
;
A
#
# COMPACT_ATOMS: atom_id res chain seq x y z
N MET A 1 16.09 44.47 -27.98
CA MET A 1 16.15 43.50 -26.85
C MET A 1 17.43 42.67 -26.92
N ARG A 2 17.69 41.78 -25.93
CA ARG A 2 18.96 41.02 -25.78
C ARG A 2 18.84 39.49 -25.92
N ASN A 3 17.65 38.93 -26.09
CA ASN A 3 17.44 37.48 -26.03
C ASN A 3 17.41 36.83 -27.43
N CYS A 4 18.34 37.23 -28.30
CA CYS A 4 18.47 36.64 -29.63
C CYS A 4 19.46 35.47 -29.58
N SER A 5 19.04 34.34 -30.16
CA SER A 5 19.84 33.13 -30.22
C SER A 5 21.24 33.38 -30.80
N GLY A 6 22.25 32.86 -30.13
CA GLY A 6 23.65 33.00 -30.53
C GLY A 6 24.27 34.37 -30.25
N GLY A 7 23.65 35.19 -29.39
CA GLY A 7 24.17 36.48 -28.96
C GLY A 7 24.21 37.55 -30.06
N VAL A 8 23.43 37.36 -31.13
CA VAL A 8 23.36 38.28 -32.26
C VAL A 8 22.54 39.52 -31.86
N GLN A 9 22.90 40.71 -32.35
CA GLN A 9 22.04 41.88 -32.15
C GLN A 9 20.75 41.75 -32.98
N CYS A 10 19.61 42.09 -32.35
CA CYS A 10 18.35 42.25 -33.05
C CYS A 10 18.44 43.33 -34.14
N ASP A 11 17.66 43.18 -35.20
CA ASP A 11 17.55 44.22 -36.22
C ASP A 11 17.11 45.54 -35.57
N HIS A 12 17.87 46.61 -35.78
CA HIS A 12 17.65 47.91 -35.16
C HIS A 12 16.38 48.64 -35.64
N VAL A 13 15.75 48.18 -36.71
CA VAL A 13 14.52 48.75 -37.29
C VAL A 13 13.32 47.89 -36.94
N THR A 14 13.39 46.57 -37.15
CA THR A 14 12.25 45.65 -36.96
C THR A 14 12.22 44.98 -35.59
N GLY A 15 13.31 45.03 -34.82
CA GLY A 15 13.43 44.33 -33.54
C GLY A 15 13.60 42.81 -33.66
N THR A 16 13.54 42.26 -34.88
CA THR A 16 13.55 40.81 -35.12
C THR A 16 14.92 40.18 -34.93
N CYS A 17 14.96 38.99 -34.34
CA CYS A 17 16.17 38.18 -34.20
C CYS A 17 16.35 37.24 -35.41
N PRO A 18 17.44 37.38 -36.21
CA PRO A 18 17.65 36.58 -37.43
C PRO A 18 17.75 35.08 -37.20
N ASN A 19 18.23 34.67 -36.01
CA ASN A 19 18.42 33.28 -35.61
C ASN A 19 17.33 32.79 -34.64
N GLY A 20 16.22 33.54 -34.52
CA GLY A 20 15.21 33.28 -33.50
C GLY A 20 15.63 33.71 -32.09
N CYS A 21 14.80 33.35 -31.11
CA CYS A 21 14.95 33.73 -29.71
C CYS A 21 15.83 32.74 -28.92
N ASP A 22 16.37 33.18 -27.79
CA ASP A 22 16.98 32.29 -26.81
C ASP A 22 15.97 31.26 -26.27
N PRO A 23 16.42 30.09 -25.75
CA PRO A 23 15.52 29.11 -25.16
C PRO A 23 14.64 29.73 -24.07
N GLY A 24 13.36 29.41 -24.10
CA GLY A 24 12.38 29.95 -23.15
C GLY A 24 11.81 31.32 -23.49
N MET A 25 12.20 31.90 -24.63
CA MET A 25 11.67 33.16 -25.15
C MET A 25 10.98 32.95 -26.51
N ASN A 26 9.97 33.76 -26.80
CA ASN A 26 9.25 33.81 -28.07
C ASN A 26 8.83 35.23 -28.46
N GLY A 27 8.17 35.32 -29.61
CA GLY A 27 7.70 36.57 -30.20
C GLY A 27 8.72 37.19 -31.14
N ASP A 28 8.26 38.12 -31.98
CA ASP A 28 9.10 38.74 -33.01
C ASP A 28 10.30 39.48 -32.40
N GLU A 29 10.16 40.05 -31.21
CA GLU A 29 11.22 40.78 -30.49
C GLU A 29 11.90 39.97 -29.37
N CYS A 30 11.55 38.69 -29.21
CA CYS A 30 12.08 37.80 -28.16
C CYS A 30 11.94 38.36 -26.74
N ASP A 31 10.77 38.93 -26.46
CA ASP A 31 10.42 39.67 -25.26
C ASP A 31 9.38 38.95 -24.39
N ARG A 32 8.84 37.83 -24.87
CA ARG A 32 7.82 37.02 -24.20
C ARG A 32 8.40 35.69 -23.77
N GLU A 33 8.19 35.30 -22.51
CA GLU A 33 8.52 33.95 -22.07
C GLU A 33 7.60 32.91 -22.74
N CYS A 34 8.05 31.66 -22.79
CA CYS A 34 7.17 30.56 -23.18
C CYS A 34 5.94 30.51 -22.27
N SER A 35 4.80 30.22 -22.87
CA SER A 35 3.49 30.20 -22.20
C SER A 35 2.70 28.96 -22.67
N ASN A 36 1.51 28.73 -22.13
CA ASN A 36 0.68 27.56 -22.48
C ASN A 36 1.38 26.21 -22.25
N ASN A 37 2.10 26.07 -21.13
CA ASN A 37 2.81 24.84 -20.75
C ASN A 37 3.82 24.38 -21.82
N THR A 38 4.60 25.31 -22.35
CA THR A 38 5.70 25.04 -23.27
C THR A 38 7.02 25.58 -22.76
N TYR A 39 8.13 25.01 -23.23
CA TYR A 39 9.48 25.45 -22.86
C TYR A 39 10.48 25.26 -24.01
N GLY A 40 11.72 25.71 -23.79
CA GLY A 40 12.85 25.43 -24.67
C GLY A 40 12.90 26.31 -25.91
N MET A 41 13.60 25.83 -26.95
CA MET A 41 13.80 26.58 -28.18
C MET A 41 12.46 26.78 -28.91
N GLU A 42 12.16 28.05 -29.23
CA GLU A 42 10.92 28.44 -29.91
C GLU A 42 9.63 27.95 -29.21
N CYS A 43 9.71 27.60 -27.91
CA CYS A 43 8.58 27.08 -27.13
C CYS A 43 7.91 25.84 -27.76
N LYS A 44 8.70 24.95 -28.35
CA LYS A 44 8.20 23.75 -29.04
C LYS A 44 8.06 22.52 -28.14
N GLU A 45 8.71 22.52 -26.98
CA GLU A 45 8.63 21.42 -26.02
C GLU A 45 7.45 21.63 -25.08
N LEU A 46 6.77 20.56 -24.69
CA LEU A 46 5.64 20.59 -23.75
C LEU A 46 6.11 20.31 -22.32
N CYS A 47 5.62 21.09 -21.36
CA CYS A 47 5.81 20.79 -19.93
C CYS A 47 5.21 19.42 -19.59
N GLY A 48 5.81 18.72 -18.63
CA GLY A 48 5.19 17.58 -17.97
C GLY A 48 4.13 17.98 -16.94
N ASN A 49 3.71 17.01 -16.13
CA ASN A 49 2.68 17.19 -15.11
C ASN A 49 3.30 17.67 -13.79
N CYS A 50 3.70 18.94 -13.75
CA CYS A 50 4.17 19.59 -12.52
C CYS A 50 3.05 19.64 -11.47
N SER A 51 3.43 19.56 -10.19
CA SER A 51 2.48 19.50 -9.07
C SER A 51 1.38 20.56 -9.15
N ASN A 52 0.12 20.13 -9.04
CA ASN A 52 -1.08 20.98 -9.05
C ASN A 52 -1.22 21.87 -10.30
N GLY A 53 -0.62 21.47 -11.42
CA GLY A 53 -0.67 22.23 -12.67
C GLY A 53 0.15 23.52 -12.67
N GLU A 54 1.14 23.63 -11.77
CA GLU A 54 2.10 24.73 -11.78
C GLU A 54 2.85 24.78 -13.13
N PRO A 55 3.17 25.98 -13.64
CA PRO A 55 3.93 26.11 -14.88
C PRO A 55 5.35 25.55 -14.70
N CYS A 56 5.83 24.79 -15.69
CA CYS A 56 7.23 24.39 -15.72
C CYS A 56 8.13 25.57 -16.07
N HIS A 57 9.42 25.45 -15.75
CA HIS A 57 10.40 26.46 -16.05
C HIS A 57 10.55 26.62 -17.58
N HIS A 58 10.29 27.83 -18.09
CA HIS A 58 10.16 28.12 -19.52
C HIS A 58 11.44 27.83 -20.33
N VAL A 59 12.62 27.77 -19.71
CA VAL A 59 13.89 27.49 -20.41
C VAL A 59 14.14 25.99 -20.57
N ASP A 60 14.01 25.21 -19.49
CA ASP A 60 14.48 23.82 -19.43
C ASP A 60 13.39 22.78 -19.13
N GLY A 61 12.16 23.23 -18.82
CA GLY A 61 11.00 22.40 -18.58
C GLY A 61 10.93 21.80 -17.18
N THR A 62 11.77 22.24 -16.24
CA THR A 62 11.81 21.66 -14.89
C THR A 62 10.64 22.13 -14.01
N CYS A 63 10.19 21.27 -13.11
CA CYS A 63 9.12 21.54 -12.14
C CYS A 63 9.71 21.79 -10.76
N ALA A 64 9.74 23.06 -10.33
CA ALA A 64 10.40 23.46 -9.07
C ALA A 64 9.76 22.84 -7.81
N ASN A 65 8.46 22.53 -7.87
CA ASN A 65 7.68 21.99 -6.75
C ASN A 65 7.45 20.46 -6.85
N GLY A 66 8.11 19.79 -7.80
CA GLY A 66 7.94 18.36 -8.05
C GLY A 66 6.77 18.03 -8.96
N CYS A 67 6.38 16.76 -8.93
CA CYS A 67 5.41 16.16 -9.85
C CYS A 67 4.07 15.82 -9.21
N ASP A 68 3.05 15.67 -10.05
CA ASP A 68 1.81 15.00 -9.64
C ASP A 68 2.04 13.50 -9.35
N ALA A 69 1.08 12.85 -8.70
CA ALA A 69 1.19 11.41 -8.41
C ALA A 69 1.22 10.58 -9.70
N GLY A 70 2.02 9.52 -9.73
CA GLY A 70 2.12 8.63 -10.89
C GLY A 70 3.14 9.05 -11.95
N ILE A 71 3.79 10.19 -11.77
CA ILE A 71 4.85 10.68 -12.65
C ILE A 71 6.02 11.21 -11.81
N TYR A 72 7.22 11.21 -12.38
CA TYR A 72 8.43 11.61 -11.68
C TYR A 72 9.48 12.21 -12.63
N GLY A 73 10.58 12.66 -12.04
CA GLY A 73 11.71 13.27 -12.74
C GLY A 73 11.64 14.80 -12.72
N GLU A 74 12.76 15.46 -13.03
CA GLU A 74 12.85 16.93 -12.89
C GLU A 74 11.85 17.69 -13.77
N LYS A 75 11.37 17.10 -14.88
CA LYS A 75 10.37 17.68 -15.77
C LYS A 75 8.98 17.06 -15.64
N CYS A 76 8.82 16.08 -14.74
CA CYS A 76 7.56 15.36 -14.54
C CYS A 76 7.01 14.75 -15.83
N ASP A 77 7.87 14.06 -16.58
CA ASP A 77 7.61 13.49 -17.90
C ASP A 77 7.81 11.96 -17.94
N LYS A 78 8.08 11.33 -16.79
CA LYS A 78 8.30 9.87 -16.67
C LYS A 78 7.24 9.23 -15.80
N GLU A 79 6.46 8.32 -16.35
CA GLU A 79 5.47 7.56 -15.58
C GLU A 79 6.14 6.59 -14.59
N CYS A 80 5.48 6.34 -13.45
CA CYS A 80 5.93 5.33 -12.52
C CYS A 80 6.03 3.95 -13.20
N SER A 81 7.10 3.23 -12.90
CA SER A 81 7.40 1.90 -13.44
C SER A 81 7.91 0.98 -12.34
N ASN A 82 8.22 -0.28 -12.67
CA ASN A 82 8.77 -1.25 -11.70
C ASN A 82 7.90 -1.48 -10.45
N ASN A 83 6.58 -1.55 -10.62
CA ASN A 83 5.63 -1.76 -9.52
C ASN A 83 5.70 -0.67 -8.44
N THR A 84 5.80 0.59 -8.88
CA THR A 84 5.71 1.76 -7.99
C THR A 84 4.56 2.68 -8.36
N TYR A 85 4.12 3.50 -7.41
CA TYR A 85 3.03 4.46 -7.59
C TYR A 85 3.19 5.68 -6.67
N GLY A 86 2.28 6.64 -6.81
CA GLY A 86 2.18 7.82 -5.94
C GLY A 86 3.15 8.93 -6.29
N VAL A 87 3.32 9.89 -5.38
CA VAL A 87 4.20 11.05 -5.57
C VAL A 87 5.66 10.58 -5.65
N GLU A 88 6.37 11.01 -6.69
CA GLU A 88 7.77 10.62 -6.96
C GLU A 88 7.97 9.10 -7.07
N CYS A 89 6.92 8.32 -7.32
CA CYS A 89 6.97 6.86 -7.46
C CYS A 89 7.64 6.13 -6.27
N LYS A 90 7.43 6.64 -5.06
CA LYS A 90 8.06 6.10 -3.84
C LYS A 90 7.29 4.96 -3.19
N GLU A 91 6.02 4.75 -3.54
CA GLU A 91 5.20 3.69 -3.00
C GLU A 91 5.31 2.42 -3.83
N LEU A 92 5.37 1.25 -3.18
CA LEU A 92 5.41 -0.05 -3.87
C LEU A 92 3.99 -0.61 -4.03
N CYS A 93 3.68 -1.17 -5.20
CA CYS A 93 2.45 -1.92 -5.45
C CYS A 93 2.31 -3.11 -4.48
N GLY A 94 1.07 -3.45 -4.14
CA GLY A 94 0.77 -4.70 -3.43
C GLY A 94 0.77 -5.93 -4.36
N LYS A 95 0.17 -7.02 -3.91
CA LYS A 95 0.13 -8.29 -4.64
C LYS A 95 -1.02 -8.31 -5.66
N CYS A 96 -0.96 -7.45 -6.67
CA CYS A 96 -1.96 -7.42 -7.76
C CYS A 96 -1.99 -8.74 -8.55
N SER A 97 -3.19 -9.16 -8.96
CA SER A 97 -3.41 -10.35 -9.77
C SER A 97 -2.80 -10.28 -11.17
N ASN A 98 -2.53 -11.46 -11.75
CA ASN A 98 -2.11 -11.65 -13.14
C ASN A 98 -0.77 -10.98 -13.53
N GLY A 99 0.02 -10.51 -12.57
CA GLY A 99 1.27 -9.81 -12.85
C GLY A 99 1.09 -8.44 -13.49
N GLU A 100 -0.15 -7.92 -13.49
CA GLU A 100 -0.45 -6.56 -13.95
C GLU A 100 0.10 -5.54 -12.93
N PRO A 101 0.74 -4.46 -13.39
CA PRO A 101 1.18 -3.38 -12.52
C PRO A 101 -0.03 -2.70 -11.86
N CYS A 102 0.15 -2.22 -10.64
CA CYS A 102 -0.87 -1.39 -10.00
C CYS A 102 -1.00 -0.05 -10.74
N HIS A 103 -2.14 0.62 -10.55
CA HIS A 103 -2.36 1.95 -11.08
C HIS A 103 -1.32 2.92 -10.52
N HIS A 104 -0.63 3.65 -11.40
CA HIS A 104 0.55 4.44 -11.06
C HIS A 104 0.25 5.64 -10.13
N GLU A 105 -0.99 6.14 -10.10
CA GLU A 105 -1.32 7.29 -9.24
C GLU A 105 -1.67 6.87 -7.81
N ASP A 106 -2.53 5.86 -7.65
CA ASP A 106 -3.17 5.51 -6.38
C ASP A 106 -2.84 4.11 -5.85
N GLY A 107 -2.14 3.31 -6.65
CA GLY A 107 -1.71 1.96 -6.28
C GLY A 107 -2.81 0.91 -6.29
N SER A 108 -3.98 1.23 -6.85
CA SER A 108 -5.09 0.28 -6.96
C SER A 108 -4.75 -0.87 -7.90
N CYS A 109 -5.29 -2.06 -7.65
CA CYS A 109 -5.13 -3.24 -8.51
C CYS A 109 -6.41 -3.49 -9.31
N PRO A 110 -6.50 -3.11 -10.61
CA PRO A 110 -7.72 -3.23 -11.40
C PRO A 110 -8.22 -4.67 -11.57
N SER A 111 -7.30 -5.63 -11.54
CA SER A 111 -7.58 -7.07 -11.66
C SER A 111 -7.79 -7.78 -10.32
N GLY A 112 -7.88 -7.03 -9.21
CA GLY A 112 -7.97 -7.58 -7.86
C GLY A 112 -6.65 -8.14 -7.33
N CYS A 113 -6.74 -8.93 -6.26
CA CYS A 113 -5.57 -9.41 -5.50
C CYS A 113 -5.25 -10.88 -5.74
N ASN A 114 -3.95 -11.20 -5.71
CA ASN A 114 -3.52 -12.59 -5.64
C ASN A 114 -4.03 -13.26 -4.36
N ALA A 115 -4.20 -14.59 -4.41
CA ALA A 115 -4.57 -15.38 -3.25
C ALA A 115 -3.66 -15.08 -2.04
N GLY A 116 -4.28 -14.80 -0.89
CA GLY A 116 -3.58 -14.44 0.33
C GLY A 116 -3.39 -12.93 0.55
N ALA A 117 -3.87 -12.07 -0.36
CA ALA A 117 -3.93 -10.63 -0.17
C ALA A 117 -5.34 -10.08 -0.40
N TYR A 118 -5.63 -8.93 0.20
CA TYR A 118 -6.89 -8.22 -0.01
C TYR A 118 -6.73 -6.69 0.07
N GLY A 119 -7.81 -5.99 -0.21
CA GLY A 119 -7.90 -4.53 -0.23
C GLY A 119 -7.64 -3.95 -1.62
N VAL A 120 -8.03 -2.70 -1.83
CA VAL A 120 -7.97 -2.03 -3.15
C VAL A 120 -6.55 -2.01 -3.74
N THR A 121 -5.53 -1.92 -2.88
CA THR A 121 -4.12 -1.92 -3.26
C THR A 121 -3.42 -3.26 -3.02
N CYS A 122 -4.15 -4.29 -2.58
CA CYS A 122 -3.63 -5.63 -2.29
C CYS A 122 -2.40 -5.68 -1.36
N LYS A 123 -2.33 -4.74 -0.41
CA LYS A 123 -1.26 -4.65 0.60
C LYS A 123 -1.58 -5.43 1.88
N GLU A 124 -2.86 -5.68 2.14
CA GLU A 124 -3.30 -6.43 3.31
C GLU A 124 -3.16 -7.94 3.07
N SER A 125 -2.94 -8.70 4.14
CA SER A 125 -2.76 -10.16 4.09
C SER A 125 -3.98 -10.89 4.63
N CYS A 126 -4.47 -11.90 3.93
CA CYS A 126 -5.55 -12.76 4.41
C CYS A 126 -5.17 -13.43 5.74
N GLY A 127 -6.13 -13.56 6.66
CA GLY A 127 -5.99 -14.43 7.82
C GLY A 127 -6.24 -15.91 7.49
N ASN A 128 -6.44 -16.73 8.53
CA ASN A 128 -6.58 -18.18 8.37
C ASN A 128 -8.04 -18.57 8.16
N CYS A 129 -8.52 -18.46 6.91
CA CYS A 129 -9.84 -18.92 6.52
C CYS A 129 -9.96 -20.44 6.59
N SER A 130 -11.16 -20.92 6.94
CA SER A 130 -11.48 -22.35 7.05
C SER A 130 -11.03 -23.17 5.83
N ASN A 131 -10.38 -24.31 6.07
CA ASN A 131 -9.92 -25.26 5.03
C ASN A 131 -8.94 -24.66 3.99
N GLY A 132 -8.27 -23.55 4.30
CA GLY A 132 -7.35 -22.90 3.37
C GLY A 132 -8.04 -22.24 2.17
N GLU A 133 -9.34 -21.98 2.26
CA GLU A 133 -10.06 -21.22 1.24
C GLU A 133 -9.50 -19.79 1.14
N PRO A 134 -9.46 -19.19 -0.06
CA PRO A 134 -9.02 -17.82 -0.21
C PRO A 134 -9.99 -16.87 0.50
N CYS A 135 -9.43 -15.83 1.14
CA CYS A 135 -10.25 -14.74 1.66
C CYS A 135 -10.80 -13.89 0.51
N ASN A 136 -11.84 -13.12 0.78
CA ASN A 136 -12.34 -12.12 -0.15
C ASN A 136 -11.24 -11.08 -0.45
N ASP A 137 -10.96 -10.84 -1.72
CA ASP A 137 -9.89 -9.95 -2.18
C ASP A 137 -10.20 -8.46 -1.96
N VAL A 138 -11.45 -8.09 -1.73
CA VAL A 138 -11.85 -6.70 -1.45
C VAL A 138 -11.75 -6.38 0.04
N ASP A 139 -12.33 -7.23 0.89
CA ASP A 139 -12.52 -6.91 2.32
C ASP A 139 -11.89 -7.90 3.30
N GLY A 140 -11.18 -8.91 2.80
CA GLY A 140 -10.43 -9.88 3.60
C GLY A 140 -11.28 -10.93 4.30
N SER A 141 -12.61 -10.91 4.10
CA SER A 141 -13.50 -11.80 4.84
C SER A 141 -13.41 -13.27 4.40
N CYS A 142 -13.62 -14.16 5.36
CA CYS A 142 -13.65 -15.60 5.10
C CYS A 142 -15.10 -16.10 5.02
N ARG A 143 -15.54 -16.50 3.82
CA ARG A 143 -16.92 -16.91 3.53
C ARG A 143 -17.45 -18.02 4.44
N TYR A 144 -16.58 -18.96 4.83
CA TYR A 144 -16.91 -20.12 5.67
C TYR A 144 -16.35 -20.00 7.09
N GLY A 145 -16.00 -18.79 7.51
CA GLY A 145 -15.39 -18.50 8.81
C GLY A 145 -13.91 -18.90 8.88
N CYS A 146 -13.44 -19.03 10.12
CA CYS A 146 -12.04 -19.14 10.48
C CYS A 146 -11.64 -20.56 10.90
N ASP A 147 -10.39 -20.90 10.60
CA ASP A 147 -9.75 -22.13 11.06
C ASP A 147 -9.61 -22.18 12.60
N VAL A 148 -9.10 -23.30 13.11
CA VAL A 148 -8.93 -23.51 14.55
C VAL A 148 -8.06 -22.44 15.19
N GLY A 149 -8.50 -21.93 16.34
CA GLY A 149 -7.70 -21.01 17.14
C GLY A 149 -7.77 -19.55 16.69
N VAL A 150 -8.44 -19.23 15.58
CA VAL A 150 -8.66 -17.84 15.14
C VAL A 150 -10.14 -17.51 15.02
N TYR A 151 -10.46 -16.22 15.08
CA TYR A 151 -11.80 -15.68 14.87
C TYR A 151 -11.73 -14.29 14.23
N GLY A 152 -12.88 -13.64 14.11
CA GLY A 152 -13.02 -12.33 13.47
C GLY A 152 -13.54 -12.46 12.05
N LYS A 153 -13.81 -11.32 11.39
CA LYS A 153 -14.29 -11.31 10.00
C LYS A 153 -13.21 -11.80 9.03
N THR A 154 -11.96 -11.45 9.32
CA THR A 154 -10.74 -11.66 8.52
C THR A 154 -9.88 -12.82 9.03
N CYS A 155 -10.25 -13.46 10.16
CA CYS A 155 -9.58 -14.64 10.72
C CYS A 155 -8.10 -14.44 11.07
N ASP A 156 -7.74 -13.21 11.45
CA ASP A 156 -6.43 -12.76 11.92
C ASP A 156 -6.37 -12.60 13.45
N GLU A 157 -7.51 -12.61 14.13
CA GLU A 157 -7.58 -12.50 15.58
C GLU A 157 -7.43 -13.85 16.29
N ALA A 158 -6.60 -13.88 17.34
CA ALA A 158 -6.44 -15.04 18.20
C ALA A 158 -7.62 -15.27 19.14
N CYS A 159 -8.07 -16.51 19.33
CA CYS A 159 -9.14 -16.79 20.32
C CYS A 159 -8.90 -16.10 21.66
N GLN A 160 -9.95 -15.48 22.18
CA GLN A 160 -9.97 -14.97 23.55
C GLN A 160 -9.67 -16.11 24.55
N PRO A 161 -9.02 -15.80 25.69
CA PRO A 161 -8.78 -16.79 26.73
C PRO A 161 -10.07 -17.52 27.14
N GLY A 162 -10.00 -18.84 27.25
CA GLY A 162 -11.18 -19.65 27.60
C GLY A 162 -11.97 -20.16 26.38
N ARG A 163 -11.53 -19.92 25.15
CA ARG A 163 -12.16 -20.45 23.93
C ARG A 163 -11.16 -21.12 23.00
N TYR A 164 -11.63 -22.08 22.21
CA TYR A 164 -10.83 -22.84 21.27
C TYR A 164 -11.64 -23.37 20.08
N GLY A 165 -10.93 -23.94 19.09
CA GLY A 165 -11.52 -24.60 17.92
C GLY A 165 -11.88 -23.64 16.79
N ILE A 166 -12.63 -24.15 15.80
CA ILE A 166 -13.09 -23.40 14.62
C ILE A 166 -13.92 -22.20 15.07
N ASN A 167 -13.63 -21.02 14.52
CA ASN A 167 -14.26 -19.74 14.91
C ASN A 167 -14.24 -19.46 16.43
N CYS A 168 -13.33 -20.09 17.20
CA CYS A 168 -13.33 -20.06 18.67
C CYS A 168 -14.69 -20.42 19.31
N ALA A 169 -15.48 -21.26 18.64
CA ALA A 169 -16.86 -21.53 19.04
C ALA A 169 -16.96 -22.37 20.33
N LYS A 170 -15.90 -23.13 20.71
CA LYS A 170 -15.94 -24.03 21.85
C LYS A 170 -15.35 -23.36 23.10
N PRO A 171 -16.05 -23.39 24.25
CA PRO A 171 -15.47 -22.96 25.52
C PRO A 171 -14.47 -24.00 26.04
N CYS A 172 -13.40 -23.56 26.71
CA CYS A 172 -12.53 -24.45 27.47
C CYS A 172 -13.33 -25.22 28.53
N GLY A 173 -12.84 -26.39 28.92
CA GLY A 173 -13.45 -27.16 30.01
C GLY A 173 -13.51 -26.32 31.30
N PRO A 174 -14.63 -26.37 32.07
CA PRO A 174 -14.80 -25.54 33.27
C PRO A 174 -13.84 -25.91 34.42
N LYS A 175 -13.06 -26.97 34.24
CA LYS A 175 -12.05 -27.46 35.18
C LYS A 175 -10.62 -27.18 34.70
N CYS A 176 -10.45 -26.54 33.55
CA CYS A 176 -9.15 -26.01 33.13
C CYS A 176 -8.84 -24.71 33.90
N GLN A 177 -7.57 -24.50 34.23
CA GLN A 177 -7.08 -23.17 34.64
C GLN A 177 -6.81 -22.26 33.41
N GLY A 178 -6.68 -22.86 32.23
CA GLY A 178 -6.67 -22.24 30.92
C GLY A 178 -6.42 -23.32 29.86
N CYS A 179 -6.87 -23.14 28.61
CA CYS A 179 -6.71 -24.15 27.57
C CYS A 179 -6.11 -23.59 26.27
N ASN A 180 -5.45 -24.46 25.53
CA ASN A 180 -4.87 -24.16 24.23
C ASN A 180 -5.97 -23.79 23.23
N ARG A 181 -5.84 -22.63 22.57
CA ARG A 181 -6.82 -22.13 21.59
C ARG A 181 -7.02 -23.03 20.35
N PHE A 182 -6.07 -23.88 20.01
CA PHE A 182 -6.16 -24.78 18.86
C PHE A 182 -6.76 -26.14 19.27
N THR A 183 -6.28 -26.73 20.37
CA THR A 183 -6.61 -28.12 20.73
C THR A 183 -7.64 -28.23 21.85
N GLY A 184 -7.81 -27.21 22.68
CA GLY A 184 -8.66 -27.24 23.88
C GLY A 184 -8.04 -27.98 25.08
N VAL A 185 -6.78 -28.41 24.98
CA VAL A 185 -6.06 -29.08 26.07
C VAL A 185 -5.75 -28.06 27.18
N CYS A 186 -5.96 -28.44 28.44
CA CYS A 186 -5.72 -27.57 29.60
C CYS A 186 -4.22 -27.44 29.89
N GLU A 187 -3.55 -26.46 29.28
CA GLU A 187 -2.09 -26.27 29.39
C GLU A 187 -1.64 -25.78 30.77
N PHE A 188 -2.52 -25.07 31.49
CA PHE A 188 -2.24 -24.57 32.83
C PHE A 188 -2.69 -25.54 33.94
N GLY A 189 -2.96 -26.79 33.57
CA GLY A 189 -3.41 -27.83 34.49
C GLY A 189 -4.87 -27.71 34.90
N CYS A 190 -5.26 -28.59 35.81
CA CYS A 190 -6.62 -28.79 36.26
C CYS A 190 -6.91 -28.10 37.59
N LEU A 191 -8.18 -27.78 37.83
CA LEU A 191 -8.67 -27.46 39.17
C LEU A 191 -8.47 -28.67 40.12
N PRO A 192 -8.29 -28.44 41.44
CA PRO A 192 -8.09 -29.51 42.41
C PRO A 192 -9.12 -30.63 42.30
N GLY A 193 -8.64 -31.88 42.34
CA GLY A 193 -9.49 -33.07 42.21
C GLY A 193 -9.83 -33.46 40.77
N TRP A 194 -9.19 -32.86 39.76
CA TRP A 194 -9.37 -33.19 38.35
C TRP A 194 -8.04 -33.51 37.66
N THR A 195 -8.08 -34.38 36.65
CA THR A 195 -6.93 -34.81 35.85
C THR A 195 -7.37 -35.17 34.42
N GLY A 196 -6.39 -35.43 33.55
CA GLY A 196 -6.58 -35.64 32.11
C GLY A 196 -6.30 -34.39 31.27
N PRO A 197 -6.09 -34.54 29.95
CA PRO A 197 -5.71 -33.46 29.05
C PRO A 197 -6.77 -32.34 28.94
N SER A 198 -8.04 -32.63 29.21
CA SER A 198 -9.12 -31.63 29.26
C SER A 198 -9.78 -31.57 30.63
N CYS A 199 -9.10 -32.08 31.68
CA CYS A 199 -9.60 -32.17 33.04
C CYS A 199 -10.96 -32.88 33.14
N GLU A 200 -11.13 -33.93 32.35
CA GLU A 200 -12.38 -34.66 32.20
C GLU A 200 -12.55 -35.79 33.23
N LYS A 201 -11.50 -36.13 33.98
CA LYS A 201 -11.50 -37.20 34.98
C LYS A 201 -11.34 -36.64 36.39
N ARG A 202 -12.03 -37.23 37.36
CA ARG A 202 -11.74 -36.94 38.77
C ARG A 202 -10.44 -37.60 39.19
N SER A 203 -9.60 -36.85 39.90
CA SER A 203 -8.43 -37.42 40.57
C SER A 203 -8.89 -38.18 41.81
N ASN A 204 -8.47 -39.43 41.93
CA ASN A 204 -8.67 -40.25 43.13
C ASN A 204 -7.64 -39.97 44.22
N ASP A 205 -6.79 -38.95 44.06
CA ASP A 205 -5.97 -38.41 45.16
C ASP A 205 -6.87 -37.67 46.17
N MET A 206 -7.66 -38.45 46.89
CA MET A 206 -8.22 -38.06 48.17
C MET A 206 -7.05 -37.86 49.13
N PHE A 207 -6.70 -36.59 49.39
CA PHE A 207 -6.08 -36.15 50.64
C PHE A 207 -5.24 -37.23 51.38
N ILE A 208 -3.96 -37.40 51.01
CA ILE A 208 -2.96 -37.64 52.07
C ILE A 208 -2.46 -36.28 52.55
N LEU A 209 -3.38 -35.50 53.12
CA LEU A 209 -3.06 -34.76 54.34
C LEU A 209 -3.41 -35.72 55.49
N ARG A 210 -2.64 -36.81 55.62
CA ARG A 210 -2.52 -37.44 56.94
C ARG A 210 -1.58 -36.55 57.73
N LEU A 211 -2.20 -35.84 58.66
CA LEU A 211 -1.61 -35.29 59.88
C LEU A 211 -0.31 -36.02 60.25
N SER A 212 0.83 -35.37 60.07
CA SER A 212 2.03 -35.71 60.81
C SER A 212 1.92 -35.02 62.17
N TYR A 213 1.54 -35.81 63.17
CA TYR A 213 1.75 -35.50 64.59
C TYR A 213 3.24 -35.58 64.92
#